data_AF-A0A2D6FXT8-F1
#
_entry.id   AF-A0A2D6FXT8-F1
#
_cell.length_a   1.000
_cell.length_b   1.000
_cell.length_c   1.000
_cell.angle_alpha   90.00
_cell.angle_beta   90.00
_cell.angle_gamma   90.00
#
_symmetry.space_group_name_H-M   'P 1'
#
loop_
_entity.id
_entity.type
_entity.pdbx_description
1 polymer ?
#
loop_
_entity_poly.entity_id
_entity_poly.type
_entity_poly.pdbx_seq_one_letter_code
_entity_poly.pdbx_strand_id
1 'polypeptide(L)'
;MKRRAGYSLSNVVRAAARLFVGVCLIAAFWHGVAFAELRVDITRGSVRPMPIAVTDFIGADAPARDLGRDIAAVVKSDLEMSGLFKPVDPKAFIAVEKSLDTVPHFQNWSVLNADALAQGLVTLAAGNRMHVKFRLWDVAPQKQIIGQKYTTLTSNWRRIAHIIADAIYKRVTGENGYFDTRIVYIAEQGPEDRREKRLAIMDWDGANHHFLTDGKDLVLTPRFSPSRQEITYMSYYRNVPRVYIFNIETGRQEMLGDFPGMTFSPRFSPDGNRVIMSMAKDGNTEIYTMDLRTRAVKRLTRHSAIDTSPYYSPDAKKIVFNSDRSGAQQLYLMNADGSSVRRISFGKGRYATPVWSPRGDLIAFTKISGGRFFIGVMAPDGGGERLLADGFLVEAPTWSPNGRVLMFFRETPLAKKGGKRTRLYSIDLTGQNERQIVTPMDASDPAWSPLIP
;
A
#
# COMPACT_ATOMS: atom_id res chain seq x y z
N MET A 1 20.66 -96.77 3.34
CA MET A 1 20.81 -95.67 2.38
C MET A 1 19.51 -94.86 2.35
N LYS A 2 19.58 -93.64 2.91
CA LYS A 2 18.66 -92.47 2.93
C LYS A 2 17.14 -92.67 2.69
N ARG A 3 16.35 -92.44 3.76
CA ARG A 3 14.92 -92.05 3.70
C ARG A 3 14.79 -90.54 3.46
N ARG A 4 13.87 -90.16 2.57
CA ARG A 4 13.43 -88.77 2.32
C ARG A 4 12.38 -88.35 3.37
N ALA A 5 12.50 -87.15 3.91
CA ALA A 5 11.45 -86.47 4.67
C ALA A 5 11.16 -85.13 3.98
N GLY A 6 9.91 -84.92 3.59
CA GLY A 6 9.40 -83.64 3.11
C GLY A 6 8.92 -82.78 4.28
N TYR A 7 9.19 -81.48 4.21
CA TYR A 7 8.53 -80.48 5.06
C TYR A 7 7.90 -79.39 4.19
N SER A 8 6.62 -79.14 4.51
CA SER A 8 5.66 -78.27 3.84
C SER A 8 5.99 -76.78 4.00
N LEU A 9 5.87 -76.02 2.91
CA LEU A 9 6.04 -74.56 2.81
C LEU A 9 4.93 -73.72 3.48
N SER A 10 4.01 -74.31 4.24
CA SER A 10 2.75 -73.63 4.64
C SER A 10 2.86 -72.70 5.86
N ASN A 11 3.97 -72.68 6.61
CA ASN A 11 4.04 -71.96 7.90
C ASN A 11 4.81 -70.64 7.88
N VAL A 12 5.62 -70.36 6.85
CA VAL A 12 6.42 -69.13 6.78
C VAL A 12 5.59 -67.93 6.26
N VAL A 13 4.60 -68.18 5.40
CA VAL A 13 3.77 -67.12 4.80
C VAL A 13 2.74 -66.54 5.80
N ARG A 14 2.28 -67.34 6.78
CA ARG A 14 1.29 -66.88 7.77
C ARG A 14 1.89 -65.99 8.88
N ALA A 15 3.19 -66.10 9.15
CA ALA A 15 3.87 -65.25 10.14
C ALA A 15 4.19 -63.85 9.58
N ALA A 16 4.56 -63.75 8.31
CA ALA A 16 4.85 -62.47 7.66
C ALA A 16 3.60 -61.59 7.48
N ALA A 17 2.43 -62.21 7.23
CA ALA A 17 1.18 -61.49 7.05
C ALA A 17 0.63 -60.86 8.36
N ARG A 18 0.94 -61.43 9.53
CA ARG A 18 0.52 -60.86 10.82
C ARG A 18 1.40 -59.71 11.31
N LEU A 19 2.67 -59.68 10.91
CA LEU A 19 3.58 -58.58 11.23
C LEU A 19 3.31 -57.33 10.37
N PHE A 20 2.80 -57.51 9.14
CA PHE A 20 2.47 -56.39 8.25
C PHE A 20 1.16 -55.67 8.63
N VAL A 21 0.17 -56.38 9.19
CA VAL A 21 -1.09 -55.76 9.64
C VAL A 21 -0.90 -54.99 10.95
N GLY A 22 0.04 -55.40 11.82
CA GLY A 22 0.36 -54.68 13.06
C GLY A 22 1.11 -53.37 12.86
N VAL A 23 1.97 -53.27 11.84
CA VAL A 23 2.75 -52.04 11.56
C VAL A 23 1.92 -51.02 10.77
N CYS A 24 0.96 -51.45 9.94
CA CYS A 24 0.06 -50.53 9.23
C CYS A 24 -1.02 -49.89 10.13
N LEU A 25 -1.32 -50.45 11.31
CA LEU A 25 -2.31 -49.88 12.24
C LEU A 25 -1.74 -48.82 13.20
N ILE A 26 -0.41 -48.73 13.36
CA ILE A 26 0.23 -47.70 14.21
C ILE A 26 0.55 -46.43 13.39
N ALA A 27 0.63 -46.52 12.06
CA ALA A 27 0.86 -45.37 11.18
C ALA A 27 -0.39 -44.50 10.90
N ALA A 28 -1.58 -44.92 11.34
CA ALA A 28 -2.85 -44.24 11.03
C ALA A 28 -3.26 -43.17 12.07
N PHE A 29 -2.44 -42.89 13.09
CA PHE A 29 -2.76 -41.91 14.14
C PHE A 29 -1.75 -40.76 14.28
N TRP A 30 -1.01 -40.43 13.22
CA TRP A 30 -0.47 -39.07 13.06
C TRP A 30 -1.52 -38.19 12.40
N HIS A 31 -2.64 -37.98 13.10
CA HIS A 31 -3.41 -36.77 12.90
C HIS A 31 -2.54 -35.66 13.50
N GLY A 32 -1.73 -35.02 12.65
CA GLY A 32 -1.13 -33.74 13.00
C GLY A 32 -2.26 -32.86 13.52
N VAL A 33 -2.15 -32.41 14.77
CA VAL A 33 -3.05 -31.41 15.31
C VAL A 33 -2.83 -30.18 14.43
N ALA A 34 -3.72 -30.00 13.46
CA ALA A 34 -3.75 -28.79 12.66
C ALA A 34 -4.22 -27.69 13.62
N PHE A 35 -3.26 -27.05 14.29
CA PHE A 35 -3.53 -25.82 15.01
C PHE A 35 -4.02 -24.83 13.95
N ALA A 36 -5.31 -24.48 14.02
CA ALA A 36 -5.85 -23.37 13.26
C ALA A 36 -5.19 -22.09 13.82
N GLU A 37 -4.06 -21.71 13.22
CA GLU A 37 -3.38 -20.46 13.55
C GLU A 37 -4.25 -19.28 13.10
N LEU A 38 -4.41 -18.25 13.95
CA LEU A 38 -5.09 -17.00 13.59
C LEU A 38 -4.47 -16.41 12.32
N ARG A 39 -5.14 -16.62 11.18
CA ARG A 39 -4.65 -16.20 9.88
C ARG A 39 -5.81 -15.77 9.00
N VAL A 40 -5.67 -14.62 8.36
CA VAL A 40 -6.57 -14.18 7.30
C VAL A 40 -5.99 -14.61 5.95
N ASP A 41 -6.75 -15.43 5.22
CA ASP A 41 -6.38 -15.83 3.86
C ASP A 41 -6.79 -14.75 2.85
N ILE A 42 -5.81 -13.93 2.52
CA ILE A 42 -5.93 -12.77 1.62
C ILE A 42 -5.81 -13.12 0.12
N THR A 43 -5.65 -14.40 -0.22
CA THR A 43 -5.50 -14.88 -1.61
C THR A 43 -6.84 -15.17 -2.29
N ARG A 44 -7.94 -15.20 -1.52
CA ARG A 44 -9.29 -15.49 -2.00
C ARG A 44 -9.94 -14.23 -2.60
N GLY A 45 -10.80 -14.43 -3.60
CA GLY A 45 -11.51 -13.34 -4.30
C GLY A 45 -12.52 -12.56 -3.45
N SER A 46 -12.91 -13.07 -2.28
CA SER A 46 -13.67 -12.35 -1.26
C SER A 46 -13.20 -12.78 0.12
N VAL A 47 -12.68 -11.85 0.91
CA VAL A 47 -12.23 -12.14 2.28
C VAL A 47 -13.36 -11.79 3.24
N ARG A 48 -13.78 -12.74 4.08
CA ARG A 48 -14.66 -12.43 5.21
C ARG A 48 -13.81 -11.68 6.25
N PRO A 49 -14.16 -10.44 6.63
CA PRO A 49 -13.38 -9.69 7.60
C PRO A 49 -13.33 -10.44 8.94
N MET A 50 -12.14 -10.53 9.52
CA MET A 50 -11.91 -11.19 10.81
C MET A 50 -12.39 -10.28 11.96
N PRO A 51 -13.34 -10.74 12.78
CA PRO A 51 -13.72 -10.01 13.99
C PRO A 51 -12.54 -9.84 14.95
N ILE A 52 -12.28 -8.61 15.38
CA ILE A 52 -11.21 -8.29 16.33
C ILE A 52 -11.73 -7.35 17.42
N ALA A 53 -11.47 -7.66 18.68
CA ALA A 53 -11.70 -6.72 19.77
C ALA A 53 -10.44 -5.87 19.97
N VAL A 54 -10.58 -4.55 19.94
CA VAL A 54 -9.51 -3.60 20.29
C VAL A 54 -10.00 -2.80 21.48
N THR A 55 -9.39 -2.99 22.64
CA THR A 55 -9.79 -2.27 23.86
C THR A 55 -9.10 -0.92 23.91
N ASP A 56 -9.71 0.04 24.62
CA ASP A 56 -8.99 1.25 25.03
C ASP A 56 -7.72 0.84 25.78
N PHE A 57 -6.62 1.54 25.51
CA PHE A 57 -5.38 1.23 26.20
C PHE A 57 -5.45 1.76 27.62
N ILE A 58 -5.00 0.93 28.56
CA ILE A 58 -4.96 1.23 29.99
C ILE A 58 -4.03 2.44 30.20
N GLY A 59 -4.37 3.31 31.15
CA GLY A 59 -3.53 4.43 31.58
C GLY A 59 -3.68 4.65 33.08
N ALA A 60 -2.60 5.05 33.76
CA ALA A 60 -2.58 5.23 35.22
C ALA A 60 -3.33 6.50 35.68
N ASP A 61 -3.35 7.54 34.86
CA ASP A 61 -3.99 8.83 35.13
C ASP A 61 -4.94 9.24 33.99
N ALA A 62 -5.62 10.39 34.10
CA ALA A 62 -6.51 10.85 33.04
C ALA A 62 -5.79 11.11 31.71
N PRO A 63 -4.66 11.84 31.65
CA PRO A 63 -3.93 12.06 30.39
C PRO A 63 -3.48 10.78 29.69
N ALA A 64 -2.95 9.79 30.42
CA ALA A 64 -2.56 8.51 29.83
C ALA A 64 -3.77 7.71 29.31
N ARG A 65 -4.92 7.80 29.99
CA ARG A 65 -6.17 7.14 29.54
C ARG A 65 -6.73 7.78 28.28
N ASP A 66 -6.72 9.11 28.19
CA ASP A 66 -7.16 9.81 26.99
C ASP A 66 -6.30 9.44 25.79
N LEU A 67 -4.96 9.46 25.97
CA LEU A 67 -4.03 9.04 24.94
C LEU A 67 -4.21 7.57 24.55
N GLY A 68 -4.49 6.70 25.53
CA GLY A 68 -4.74 5.28 25.30
C GLY A 68 -6.00 5.00 24.50
N ARG A 69 -7.08 5.77 24.73
CA ARG A 69 -8.30 5.72 23.92
C ARG A 69 -8.05 6.20 22.49
N ASP A 70 -7.30 7.29 22.33
CA ASP A 70 -6.98 7.85 21.00
C ASP A 70 -6.12 6.88 20.17
N ILE A 71 -5.13 6.23 20.79
CA ILE A 71 -4.31 5.18 20.16
C ILE A 71 -5.20 4.01 19.72
N ALA A 72 -6.06 3.49 20.61
CA ALA A 72 -6.94 2.37 20.30
C ALA A 72 -7.92 2.71 19.16
N ALA A 73 -8.44 3.94 19.12
CA ALA A 73 -9.32 4.42 18.07
C ALA A 73 -8.65 4.41 16.69
N VAL A 74 -7.39 4.83 16.60
CA VAL A 74 -6.61 4.79 15.35
C VAL A 74 -6.31 3.35 14.93
N VAL A 75 -5.85 2.51 15.85
CA VAL A 75 -5.61 1.08 15.57
C VAL A 75 -6.87 0.41 15.01
N LYS A 76 -8.02 0.67 15.64
CA LYS A 76 -9.32 0.17 15.19
C LYS A 76 -9.64 0.64 13.77
N SER A 77 -9.51 1.93 13.53
CA SER A 77 -9.81 2.57 12.24
C SER A 77 -8.92 1.98 11.13
N ASP A 78 -7.62 1.84 11.36
CA ASP A 78 -6.68 1.28 10.39
C ASP A 78 -7.05 -0.15 9.97
N LEU A 79 -7.29 -1.01 10.97
CA LEU A 79 -7.66 -2.40 10.74
C LEU A 79 -9.00 -2.49 9.99
N GLU A 80 -10.00 -1.71 10.37
CA GLU A 80 -11.28 -1.64 9.66
C GLU A 80 -11.14 -1.13 8.23
N MET A 81 -10.32 -0.10 8.03
CA MET A 81 -10.09 0.51 6.71
C MET A 81 -9.40 -0.43 5.73
N SER A 82 -8.62 -1.38 6.22
CA SER A 82 -8.07 -2.45 5.37
C SER A 82 -9.13 -3.36 4.75
N GLY A 83 -10.34 -3.41 5.33
CA GLY A 83 -11.41 -4.32 4.91
C GLY A 83 -11.17 -5.79 5.30
N LEU A 84 -10.04 -6.12 5.92
CA LEU A 84 -9.70 -7.49 6.35
C LEU A 84 -10.12 -7.78 7.79
N PHE A 85 -10.44 -6.74 8.56
CA PHE A 85 -10.83 -6.84 9.96
C PHE A 85 -12.19 -6.18 10.18
N LYS A 86 -12.92 -6.70 11.15
CA LYS A 86 -14.18 -6.13 11.64
C LYS A 86 -14.06 -5.87 13.14
N PRO A 87 -13.72 -4.64 13.55
CA PRO A 87 -13.66 -4.35 14.96
C PRO A 87 -14.99 -4.55 15.68
N VAL A 88 -14.96 -5.18 16.85
CA VAL A 88 -16.14 -5.34 17.71
C VAL A 88 -16.50 -3.99 18.34
N ASP A 89 -17.79 -3.65 18.40
CA ASP A 89 -18.26 -2.42 19.03
C ASP A 89 -17.90 -2.42 20.53
N PRO A 90 -17.17 -1.41 21.03
CA PRO A 90 -16.82 -1.31 22.44
C PRO A 90 -18.01 -1.34 23.41
N LYS A 91 -19.21 -0.93 22.97
CA LYS A 91 -20.43 -1.01 23.78
C LYS A 91 -20.87 -2.44 24.10
N ALA A 92 -20.41 -3.43 23.32
CA ALA A 92 -20.71 -4.83 23.54
C ALA A 92 -19.75 -5.51 24.53
N PHE A 93 -18.69 -4.83 24.98
CA PHE A 93 -17.69 -5.42 25.86
C PHE A 93 -18.29 -5.71 27.24
N ILE A 94 -18.18 -6.96 27.70
CA ILE A 94 -18.74 -7.42 28.97
C ILE A 94 -17.88 -6.92 30.15
N ALA A 95 -16.58 -7.24 30.12
CA ALA A 95 -15.60 -6.75 31.07
C ALA A 95 -14.24 -6.67 30.40
N VAL A 96 -13.50 -5.60 30.71
CA VAL A 96 -12.16 -5.34 30.19
C VAL A 96 -11.17 -5.32 31.35
N GLU A 97 -10.05 -6.02 31.20
CA GLU A 97 -9.01 -6.09 32.20
C GLU A 97 -8.35 -4.71 32.42
N LYS A 98 -8.06 -4.38 33.69
CA LYS A 98 -7.43 -3.10 34.08
C LYS A 98 -5.90 -3.16 34.11
N SER A 99 -5.32 -4.33 33.86
CA SER A 99 -3.88 -4.54 33.81
C SER A 99 -3.53 -5.35 32.59
N LEU A 100 -2.46 -4.96 31.90
CA LEU A 100 -1.95 -5.70 30.76
C LEU A 100 -1.30 -7.03 31.19
N ASP A 101 -0.92 -7.17 32.46
CA ASP A 101 -0.29 -8.38 32.99
C ASP A 101 -1.29 -9.48 33.39
N THR A 102 -2.57 -9.15 33.44
CA THR A 102 -3.65 -10.11 33.67
C THR A 102 -3.98 -10.85 32.37
N VAL A 103 -4.07 -12.18 32.44
CA VAL A 103 -4.55 -12.99 31.30
C VAL A 103 -6.04 -12.69 31.07
N PRO A 104 -6.48 -12.37 29.84
CA PRO A 104 -7.87 -12.02 29.57
C PRO A 104 -8.86 -13.14 29.90
N HIS A 105 -10.06 -12.76 30.33
CA HIS A 105 -11.17 -13.70 30.47
C HIS A 105 -11.77 -14.00 29.09
N PHE A 106 -11.19 -14.98 28.38
CA PHE A 106 -11.50 -15.28 26.97
C PHE A 106 -12.98 -15.57 26.68
N GLN A 107 -13.77 -16.05 27.64
CA GLN A 107 -15.21 -16.24 27.45
C GLN A 107 -15.92 -14.92 27.10
N ASN A 108 -15.48 -13.78 27.67
CA ASN A 108 -16.07 -12.47 27.40
C ASN A 108 -15.93 -12.06 25.93
N TRP A 109 -14.88 -12.55 25.26
CA TRP A 109 -14.54 -12.20 23.88
C TRP A 109 -15.09 -13.23 22.89
N SER A 110 -15.09 -14.50 23.27
CA SER A 110 -15.65 -15.58 22.46
C SER A 110 -17.17 -15.42 22.24
N VAL A 111 -17.91 -14.98 23.26
CA VAL A 111 -19.36 -14.68 23.14
C VAL A 111 -19.64 -13.53 22.14
N LEU A 112 -18.68 -12.63 21.94
CA LEU A 112 -18.75 -11.56 20.95
C LEU A 112 -18.28 -11.99 19.55
N ASN A 113 -17.96 -13.27 19.38
CA ASN A 113 -17.35 -13.84 18.18
C ASN A 113 -16.06 -13.14 17.77
N ALA A 114 -15.30 -12.60 18.72
CA ALA A 114 -13.97 -12.04 18.44
C ALA A 114 -12.98 -13.19 18.21
N ASP A 115 -12.31 -13.20 17.06
CA ASP A 115 -11.23 -14.16 16.79
C ASP A 115 -9.92 -13.72 17.45
N ALA A 116 -9.71 -12.40 17.53
CA ALA A 116 -8.53 -11.79 18.12
C ALA A 116 -8.89 -10.69 19.14
N LEU A 117 -8.00 -10.47 20.10
CA LEU A 117 -8.09 -9.41 21.09
C LEU A 117 -6.78 -8.62 21.15
N ALA A 118 -6.85 -7.31 20.94
CA ALA A 118 -5.76 -6.37 21.12
C ALA A 118 -5.99 -5.51 22.37
N GLN A 119 -5.00 -5.51 23.26
CA GLN A 119 -4.98 -4.70 24.48
C GLN A 119 -3.69 -3.90 24.55
N GLY A 120 -3.71 -2.78 25.26
CA GLY A 120 -2.48 -2.01 25.48
C GLY A 120 -2.47 -1.22 26.76
N LEU A 121 -1.32 -0.61 27.02
CA LEU A 121 -1.01 0.20 28.18
C LEU A 121 -0.17 1.39 27.75
N VAL A 122 -0.57 2.57 28.16
CA VAL A 122 0.17 3.83 27.99
C VAL A 122 0.69 4.27 29.36
N THR A 123 1.97 4.64 29.41
CA THR A 123 2.61 5.22 30.58
C THR A 123 3.33 6.49 30.17
N LEU A 124 2.99 7.62 30.79
CA LEU A 124 3.69 8.87 30.58
C LEU A 124 4.97 8.90 31.42
N ALA A 125 6.02 9.49 30.86
CA ALA A 125 7.34 9.59 31.47
C ALA A 125 7.85 11.04 31.39
N ALA A 126 8.89 11.35 32.18
CA ALA A 126 9.51 12.67 32.17
C ALA A 126 10.02 13.09 30.78
N GLY A 127 10.07 14.40 30.53
CA GLY A 127 10.58 14.96 29.27
C GLY A 127 9.64 14.75 28.07
N ASN A 128 8.32 14.80 28.30
CA ASN A 128 7.28 14.64 27.29
C ASN A 128 7.37 13.30 26.52
N ARG A 129 7.80 12.24 27.22
CA ARG A 129 7.94 10.89 26.69
C ARG A 129 6.76 10.03 27.10
N MET A 130 6.51 8.99 26.32
CA MET A 130 5.56 7.94 26.66
C MET A 130 6.14 6.56 26.34
N HIS A 131 5.66 5.57 27.09
CA HIS A 131 5.83 4.17 26.79
C HIS A 131 4.47 3.58 26.42
N VAL A 132 4.42 2.87 25.29
CA VAL A 132 3.22 2.16 24.86
C VAL A 132 3.54 0.68 24.77
N LYS A 133 2.82 -0.14 25.51
CA LYS A 133 2.87 -1.61 25.40
C LYS A 133 1.58 -2.08 24.76
N PHE A 134 1.64 -3.09 23.90
CA PHE A 134 0.44 -3.78 23.46
C PHE A 134 0.65 -5.30 23.45
N ARG A 135 -0.45 -6.03 23.53
CA ARG A 135 -0.53 -7.49 23.37
C ARG A 135 -1.66 -7.82 22.41
N LEU A 136 -1.40 -8.78 21.52
CA LEU A 136 -2.41 -9.40 20.68
C LEU A 136 -2.59 -10.85 21.12
N TRP A 137 -3.83 -11.26 21.31
CA TRP A 137 -4.23 -12.58 21.72
C TRP A 137 -5.09 -13.25 20.65
N ASP A 138 -4.92 -14.55 20.51
CA ASP A 138 -5.80 -15.44 19.79
C ASP A 138 -6.86 -15.94 20.78
N VAL A 139 -8.14 -15.65 20.51
CA VAL A 139 -9.22 -15.88 21.48
C VAL A 139 -9.57 -17.37 21.58
N ALA A 140 -9.55 -18.10 20.46
CA ALA A 140 -9.94 -19.51 20.43
C ALA A 140 -8.95 -20.43 21.18
N PRO A 141 -7.63 -20.39 20.91
CA PRO A 141 -6.63 -21.15 21.66
C PRO A 141 -6.12 -20.42 22.91
N GLN A 142 -6.69 -19.24 23.23
CA GLN A 142 -6.40 -18.48 24.46
C GLN A 142 -4.91 -18.16 24.62
N LYS A 143 -4.25 -17.78 23.53
CA LYS A 143 -2.78 -17.67 23.47
C LYS A 143 -2.34 -16.28 23.07
N GLN A 144 -1.31 -15.77 23.74
CA GLN A 144 -0.65 -14.55 23.30
C GLN A 144 0.10 -14.80 21.99
N ILE A 145 -0.19 -13.98 20.99
CA ILE A 145 0.42 -14.05 19.67
C ILE A 145 1.66 -13.18 19.60
N ILE A 146 1.54 -11.92 20.02
CA ILE A 146 2.62 -10.93 20.01
C ILE A 146 2.42 -9.95 21.17
N GLY A 147 3.54 -9.44 21.70
CA GLY A 147 3.54 -8.31 22.61
C GLY A 147 4.78 -7.44 22.35
N GLN A 148 4.59 -6.13 22.30
CA GLN A 148 5.67 -5.18 21.99
C GLN A 148 5.60 -3.95 22.90
N LYS A 149 6.74 -3.25 23.01
CA LYS A 149 6.88 -2.01 23.75
C LYS A 149 7.55 -0.96 22.87
N TYR A 150 6.97 0.23 22.84
CA TYR A 150 7.48 1.40 22.15
C TYR A 150 7.80 2.50 23.16
N THR A 151 8.82 3.31 22.86
CA THR A 151 9.19 4.50 23.65
C THR A 151 9.40 5.65 22.68
N THR A 152 8.68 6.75 22.88
CA THR A 152 8.74 7.91 21.98
C THR A 152 8.29 9.17 22.72
N LEU A 153 8.36 10.32 22.04
CA LEU A 153 7.68 11.55 22.45
C LEU A 153 6.15 11.38 22.34
N THR A 154 5.41 12.01 23.25
CA THR A 154 3.93 12.01 23.25
C THR A 154 3.36 12.59 21.96
N SER A 155 4.06 13.52 21.30
CA SER A 155 3.67 14.08 20.00
C SER A 155 3.54 13.03 18.89
N ASN A 156 4.22 11.89 19.02
CA ASN A 156 4.22 10.81 18.02
C ASN A 156 3.19 9.72 18.33
N TRP A 157 2.23 9.96 19.23
CA TRP A 157 1.26 8.94 19.66
C TRP A 157 0.51 8.32 18.49
N ARG A 158 0.14 9.12 17.50
CA ARG A 158 -0.63 8.68 16.34
C ARG A 158 0.19 7.76 15.44
N ARG A 159 1.46 8.11 15.21
CA ARG A 159 2.42 7.23 14.52
C ARG A 159 2.56 5.88 15.23
N ILE A 160 2.64 5.87 16.56
CA ILE A 160 2.68 4.61 17.33
C ILE A 160 1.42 3.79 17.12
N ALA A 161 0.25 4.41 17.04
CA ALA A 161 -0.99 3.70 16.76
C ALA A 161 -0.95 3.00 15.39
N HIS A 162 -0.49 3.69 14.34
CA HIS A 162 -0.30 3.10 13.02
C HIS A 162 0.71 1.93 13.02
N ILE A 163 1.84 2.08 13.73
CA ILE A 163 2.84 1.01 13.88
C ILE A 163 2.25 -0.22 14.59
N ILE A 164 1.41 -0.02 15.60
CA ILE A 164 0.72 -1.12 16.29
C ILE A 164 -0.27 -1.81 15.35
N ALA A 165 -1.05 -1.04 14.58
CA ALA A 165 -1.96 -1.59 13.57
C ALA A 165 -1.18 -2.39 12.51
N ASP A 166 -0.02 -1.90 12.05
CA ASP A 166 0.85 -2.59 11.10
C ASP A 166 1.39 -3.90 11.67
N ALA A 167 1.74 -3.93 12.96
CA ALA A 167 2.20 -5.13 13.64
C ALA A 167 1.09 -6.19 13.76
N ILE A 168 -0.14 -5.78 14.10
CA ILE A 168 -1.31 -6.67 14.14
C ILE A 168 -1.62 -7.19 12.74
N TYR A 169 -1.71 -6.29 11.76
CA TYR A 169 -1.96 -6.61 10.36
C TYR A 169 -0.97 -7.66 9.87
N LYS A 170 0.33 -7.39 10.02
CA LYS A 170 1.38 -8.29 9.58
C LYS A 170 1.31 -9.66 10.24
N ARG A 171 1.01 -9.71 11.54
CA ARG A 171 0.95 -10.98 12.25
C ARG A 171 -0.21 -11.86 11.77
N VAL A 172 -1.34 -11.26 11.43
CA VAL A 172 -2.58 -11.96 11.04
C VAL A 172 -2.63 -12.26 9.55
N THR A 173 -2.14 -11.38 8.69
CA THR A 173 -2.23 -11.53 7.22
C THR A 173 -0.96 -12.14 6.63
N GLY A 174 0.20 -11.97 7.29
CA GLY A 174 1.51 -12.31 6.76
C GLY A 174 2.10 -11.27 5.80
N GLU A 175 1.36 -10.22 5.44
CA GLU A 175 1.84 -9.12 4.61
C GLU A 175 2.30 -7.93 5.47
N ASN A 176 3.30 -7.17 5.02
CA ASN A 176 3.66 -5.94 5.72
C ASN A 176 2.47 -4.96 5.73
N GLY A 177 2.28 -4.26 6.85
CA GLY A 177 1.31 -3.17 6.92
C GLY A 177 1.71 -1.95 6.09
N TYR A 178 0.81 -0.98 6.01
CA TYR A 178 0.98 0.26 5.23
C TYR A 178 0.37 1.47 5.95
N PHE A 179 0.03 1.35 7.24
CA PHE A 179 -0.64 2.40 7.98
C PHE A 179 0.33 3.49 8.44
N ASP A 180 1.59 3.16 8.79
CA ASP A 180 2.61 4.19 9.08
C ASP A 180 3.18 4.80 7.77
N THR A 181 2.31 5.47 7.01
CA THR A 181 2.60 6.10 5.72
C THR A 181 1.89 7.45 5.58
N ARG A 182 2.33 8.22 4.58
CA ARG A 182 1.78 9.53 4.20
C ARG A 182 1.37 9.56 2.75
N ILE A 183 0.47 10.46 2.42
CA ILE A 183 0.07 10.80 1.05
C ILE A 183 0.49 12.22 0.77
N VAL A 184 1.24 12.41 -0.30
CA VAL A 184 1.40 13.72 -0.93
C VAL A 184 0.38 13.81 -2.06
N TYR A 185 -0.28 14.95 -2.20
CA TYR A 185 -1.28 15.17 -3.23
C TYR A 185 -1.36 16.64 -3.63
N ILE A 186 -2.11 16.92 -4.68
CA ILE A 186 -2.42 18.28 -5.11
C ILE A 186 -3.75 18.68 -4.51
N ALA A 187 -3.71 19.61 -3.56
CA ALA A 187 -4.88 20.21 -2.95
C ALA A 187 -5.36 21.36 -3.82
N GLU A 188 -6.65 21.36 -4.15
CA GLU A 188 -7.25 22.29 -5.09
C GLU A 188 -8.37 23.11 -4.45
N GLN A 189 -8.36 24.41 -4.73
CA GLN A 189 -9.34 25.35 -4.19
C GLN A 189 -9.69 26.43 -5.22
N GLY A 190 -10.89 27.00 -5.11
CA GLY A 190 -11.35 28.09 -5.96
C GLY A 190 -12.14 27.62 -7.20
N PRO A 191 -12.63 28.59 -8.01
CA PRO A 191 -13.38 28.31 -9.22
C PRO A 191 -12.49 27.68 -10.31
N GLU A 192 -13.09 27.07 -11.32
CA GLU A 192 -12.37 26.28 -12.35
C GLU A 192 -11.39 27.13 -13.19
N ASP A 193 -11.75 28.38 -13.48
CA ASP A 193 -10.94 29.33 -14.26
C ASP A 193 -9.78 29.94 -13.48
N ARG A 194 -9.81 29.86 -12.14
CA ARG A 194 -8.79 30.38 -11.25
C ARG A 194 -8.51 29.41 -10.10
N ARG A 195 -8.27 28.15 -10.47
CA ARG A 195 -8.04 27.08 -9.51
C ARG A 195 -6.64 27.22 -8.90
N GLU A 196 -6.59 27.45 -7.60
CA GLU A 196 -5.35 27.37 -6.83
C GLU A 196 -5.00 25.90 -6.61
N LYS A 197 -3.77 25.52 -6.91
CA LYS A 197 -3.26 24.16 -6.68
C LYS A 197 -2.03 24.23 -5.80
N ARG A 198 -2.06 23.49 -4.68
CA ARG A 198 -0.98 23.42 -3.69
C ARG A 198 -0.53 21.99 -3.49
N LEU A 199 0.77 21.83 -3.25
CA LEU A 199 1.31 20.59 -2.72
C LEU A 199 0.90 20.47 -1.26
N ALA A 200 0.25 19.37 -0.90
CA ALA A 200 -0.15 19.06 0.46
C ALA A 200 0.30 17.65 0.85
N ILE A 201 0.47 17.43 2.14
CA ILE A 201 0.80 16.13 2.71
C ILE A 201 -0.10 15.84 3.92
N MET A 202 -0.44 14.57 4.10
CA MET A 202 -1.25 14.06 5.20
C MET A 202 -0.83 12.62 5.53
N ASP A 203 -1.25 12.11 6.69
CA ASP A 203 -1.22 10.68 6.97
C ASP A 203 -2.14 9.94 5.99
N TRP A 204 -1.94 8.64 5.81
CA TRP A 204 -2.69 7.85 4.83
C TRP A 204 -4.22 7.92 4.96
N ASP A 205 -4.70 8.18 6.18
CA ASP A 205 -6.11 8.26 6.54
C ASP A 205 -6.67 9.69 6.58
N GLY A 206 -5.88 10.68 6.14
CA GLY A 206 -6.30 12.07 5.99
C GLY A 206 -5.97 12.99 7.17
N ALA A 207 -5.46 12.46 8.28
CA ALA A 207 -5.04 13.27 9.41
C ALA A 207 -3.70 13.99 9.17
N ASN A 208 -3.33 14.90 10.09
CA ASN A 208 -2.07 15.65 10.06
C ASN A 208 -1.82 16.42 8.74
N HIS A 209 -2.90 16.83 8.07
CA HIS A 209 -2.84 17.61 6.84
C HIS A 209 -2.12 18.95 7.02
N HIS A 210 -1.19 19.26 6.11
CA HIS A 210 -0.62 20.59 5.96
C HIS A 210 -0.11 20.84 4.52
N PHE A 211 0.04 22.13 4.17
CA PHE A 211 0.57 22.54 2.86
C PHE A 211 2.10 22.58 2.86
N LEU A 212 2.70 22.14 1.76
CA LEU A 212 4.13 22.22 1.48
C LEU A 212 4.48 23.42 0.58
N THR A 213 3.50 23.96 -0.14
CA THR A 213 3.66 25.14 -1.01
C THR A 213 2.59 26.19 -0.73
N ASP A 214 2.89 27.45 -1.00
CA ASP A 214 2.00 28.58 -0.70
C ASP A 214 0.88 28.84 -1.73
N GLY A 215 0.91 28.15 -2.88
CA GLY A 215 -0.12 28.24 -3.92
C GLY A 215 0.08 29.37 -4.93
N LYS A 216 1.21 30.09 -4.89
CA LYS A 216 1.51 31.15 -5.87
C LYS A 216 1.78 30.60 -7.27
N ASP A 217 2.43 29.44 -7.34
CA ASP A 217 2.74 28.75 -8.59
C ASP A 217 1.88 27.51 -8.74
N LEU A 218 1.45 27.22 -9.97
CA LEU A 218 0.75 25.97 -10.29
C LEU A 218 1.70 24.79 -10.09
N VAL A 219 1.34 23.86 -9.21
CA VAL A 219 2.09 22.63 -8.94
C VAL A 219 1.29 21.38 -9.29
N LEU A 220 1.95 20.37 -9.84
CA LEU A 220 1.32 19.15 -10.37
C LEU A 220 2.18 17.89 -10.16
N THR A 221 1.52 16.73 -10.16
CA THR A 221 2.12 15.39 -10.24
C THR A 221 3.25 15.09 -9.24
N PRO A 222 3.02 15.22 -7.92
CA PRO A 222 4.06 14.97 -6.92
C PRO A 222 4.37 13.47 -6.79
N ARG A 223 5.62 13.12 -6.48
CA ARG A 223 6.08 11.73 -6.30
C ARG A 223 7.14 11.65 -5.20
N PHE A 224 6.97 10.72 -4.25
CA PHE A 224 7.96 10.48 -3.21
C PHE A 224 9.26 9.89 -3.74
N SER A 225 10.36 10.24 -3.10
CA SER A 225 11.60 9.47 -3.15
C SER A 225 11.44 8.19 -2.32
N PRO A 226 11.91 7.03 -2.82
CA PRO A 226 11.84 5.77 -2.08
C PRO A 226 12.84 5.69 -0.92
N SER A 227 13.90 6.51 -0.94
CA SER A 227 15.03 6.42 0.01
C SER A 227 15.26 7.68 0.85
N ARG A 228 14.62 8.80 0.50
CA ARG A 228 14.81 10.09 1.18
C ARG A 228 13.46 10.74 1.48
N GLN A 229 13.44 11.63 2.47
CA GLN A 229 12.28 12.49 2.77
C GLN A 229 12.15 13.62 1.76
N GLU A 230 12.01 13.26 0.49
CA GLU A 230 11.97 14.16 -0.66
C GLU A 230 10.79 13.86 -1.59
N ILE A 231 10.29 14.89 -2.27
CA ILE A 231 9.23 14.80 -3.26
C ILE A 231 9.72 15.44 -4.55
N THR A 232 9.50 14.79 -5.69
CA THR A 232 9.62 15.46 -6.99
C THR A 232 8.24 15.89 -7.48
N TYR A 233 8.15 17.06 -8.09
CA TYR A 233 6.89 17.60 -8.60
C TYR A 233 7.18 18.56 -9.76
N MET A 234 6.15 18.86 -10.55
CA MET A 234 6.22 19.89 -11.59
C MET A 234 5.70 21.21 -11.04
N SER A 235 6.37 22.32 -11.34
CA SER A 235 5.94 23.68 -11.01
C SER A 235 6.02 24.59 -12.23
N TYR A 236 5.07 25.53 -12.36
CA TYR A 236 5.05 26.59 -13.37
C TYR A 236 5.60 27.91 -12.82
N TYR A 237 6.72 27.85 -12.10
CA TYR A 237 7.39 29.05 -11.60
C TYR A 237 7.69 30.01 -12.77
N ARG A 238 7.21 31.26 -12.66
CA ARG A 238 7.29 32.28 -13.74
C ARG A 238 6.73 31.79 -15.09
N ASN A 239 5.68 30.96 -15.07
CA ASN A 239 5.04 30.34 -16.22
C ASN A 239 5.93 29.38 -17.03
N VAL A 240 7.04 28.92 -16.46
CA VAL A 240 7.93 27.96 -17.11
C VAL A 240 7.82 26.61 -16.40
N PRO A 241 7.25 25.56 -17.05
CA PRO A 241 7.11 24.25 -16.44
C PRO A 241 8.48 23.58 -16.28
N ARG A 242 8.83 23.27 -15.03
CA ARG A 242 10.06 22.59 -14.64
C ARG A 242 9.79 21.57 -13.54
N VAL A 243 10.66 20.57 -13.48
CA VAL A 243 10.71 19.60 -12.38
C VAL A 243 11.50 20.18 -11.21
N TYR A 244 10.94 20.06 -10.01
CA TYR A 244 11.54 20.44 -8.75
C TYR A 244 11.68 19.23 -7.83
N ILE A 245 12.57 19.35 -6.85
CA ILE A 245 12.70 18.48 -5.68
C ILE A 245 12.39 19.32 -4.45
N PHE A 246 11.50 18.83 -3.60
CA PHE A 246 11.15 19.39 -2.30
C PHE A 246 11.70 18.47 -1.20
N ASN A 247 12.49 19.00 -0.28
CA ASN A 247 12.88 18.28 0.93
C ASN A 247 11.84 18.52 2.04
N ILE A 248 11.22 17.45 2.52
CA ILE A 248 10.07 17.52 3.45
C ILE A 248 10.49 18.05 4.82
N GLU A 249 11.69 17.73 5.27
CA GLU A 249 12.18 18.07 6.60
C GLU A 249 12.58 19.54 6.71
N THR A 250 13.23 20.06 5.67
CA THR A 250 13.79 21.42 5.65
C THR A 250 12.90 22.45 4.94
N GLY A 251 11.93 21.99 4.15
CA GLY A 251 11.12 22.84 3.27
C GLY A 251 11.87 23.39 2.06
N ARG A 252 13.12 22.96 1.83
CA ARG A 252 13.95 23.47 0.74
C ARG A 252 13.46 22.93 -0.61
N GLN A 253 13.35 23.84 -1.57
CA GLN A 253 12.99 23.54 -2.96
C GLN A 253 14.20 23.74 -3.86
N GLU A 254 14.39 22.82 -4.80
CA GLU A 254 15.47 22.89 -5.78
C GLU A 254 14.95 22.52 -7.17
N MET A 255 15.31 23.33 -8.18
CA MET A 255 15.07 22.98 -9.57
C MET A 255 15.98 21.82 -9.99
N LEU A 256 15.41 20.77 -10.57
CA LEU A 256 16.19 19.59 -10.96
C LEU A 256 17.26 19.92 -12.02
N GLY A 257 16.90 20.78 -12.97
CA GLY A 257 17.79 21.31 -14.01
C GLY A 257 17.04 22.23 -14.96
N ASP A 258 17.79 23.06 -15.70
CA ASP A 258 17.24 23.85 -16.79
C ASP A 258 17.47 23.11 -18.11
N PHE A 259 16.37 22.60 -18.69
CA PHE A 259 16.39 21.76 -19.87
C PHE A 259 15.91 22.56 -21.09
N PRO A 260 16.35 22.20 -22.32
CA PRO A 260 15.96 22.91 -23.54
C PRO A 260 14.47 22.74 -23.93
N GLY A 261 13.65 22.13 -23.09
CA GLY A 261 12.25 21.80 -23.35
C GLY A 261 11.46 21.61 -22.07
N MET A 262 10.16 21.34 -22.20
CA MET A 262 9.28 21.08 -21.05
C MET A 262 9.63 19.72 -20.44
N THR A 263 9.80 19.67 -19.12
CA THR A 263 10.02 18.42 -18.37
C THR A 263 8.86 18.13 -17.43
N PHE A 264 8.38 16.89 -17.43
CA PHE A 264 7.20 16.49 -16.67
C PHE A 264 7.17 14.98 -16.38
N SER A 265 6.20 14.54 -15.57
CA SER A 265 6.11 13.17 -15.04
C SER A 265 7.41 12.64 -14.40
N PRO A 266 8.05 13.40 -13.48
CA PRO A 266 9.29 12.95 -12.86
C PRO A 266 9.04 11.83 -11.84
N ARG A 267 9.96 10.87 -11.76
CA ARG A 267 9.98 9.82 -10.73
C ARG A 267 11.41 9.50 -10.33
N PHE A 268 11.62 9.19 -9.06
CA PHE A 268 12.91 8.67 -8.61
C PHE A 268 13.14 7.23 -9.10
N SER A 269 14.40 6.86 -9.31
CA SER A 269 14.80 5.46 -9.37
C SER A 269 14.60 4.77 -8.01
N PRO A 270 14.47 3.44 -7.95
CA PRO A 270 14.25 2.72 -6.69
C PRO A 270 15.32 2.94 -5.62
N ASP A 271 16.56 3.24 -6.02
CA ASP A 271 17.66 3.60 -5.11
C ASP A 271 17.66 5.10 -4.72
N GLY A 272 16.85 5.92 -5.37
CA GLY A 272 16.75 7.37 -5.18
C GLY A 272 17.92 8.19 -5.74
N ASN A 273 18.82 7.60 -6.54
CA ASN A 273 19.99 8.31 -7.07
C ASN A 273 19.76 8.98 -8.43
N ARG A 274 18.67 8.64 -9.11
CA ARG A 274 18.31 9.18 -10.42
C ARG A 274 16.86 9.65 -10.43
N VAL A 275 16.56 10.58 -11.32
CA VAL A 275 15.20 10.91 -11.73
C VAL A 275 15.01 10.46 -13.17
N ILE A 276 13.89 9.80 -13.45
CA ILE A 276 13.41 9.54 -14.80
C ILE A 276 12.23 10.46 -15.09
N MET A 277 12.16 11.00 -16.29
CA MET A 277 11.17 12.02 -16.66
C MET A 277 10.89 12.01 -18.15
N SER A 278 9.77 12.62 -18.53
CA SER A 278 9.45 12.93 -19.94
C SER A 278 9.98 14.31 -20.27
N MET A 279 10.61 14.48 -21.43
CA MET A 279 11.09 15.77 -21.92
C MET A 279 10.56 16.02 -23.33
N ALA A 280 9.77 17.07 -23.48
CA ALA A 280 9.25 17.52 -24.77
C ALA A 280 10.19 18.56 -25.37
N LYS A 281 10.76 18.24 -26.54
CA LYS A 281 11.67 19.11 -27.28
C LYS A 281 11.34 19.02 -28.78
N ASP A 282 11.25 20.17 -29.44
CA ASP A 282 11.03 20.28 -30.89
C ASP A 282 9.80 19.49 -31.39
N GLY A 283 8.71 19.50 -30.61
CA GLY A 283 7.45 18.81 -30.96
C GLY A 283 7.41 17.30 -30.69
N ASN A 284 8.50 16.70 -30.18
CA ASN A 284 8.55 15.28 -29.80
C ASN A 284 8.81 15.13 -28.30
N THR A 285 8.24 14.08 -27.68
CA THR A 285 8.49 13.79 -26.26
C THR A 285 9.15 12.44 -26.10
N GLU A 286 10.23 12.43 -25.34
CA GLU A 286 11.07 11.26 -25.13
C GLU A 286 11.37 11.09 -23.63
N ILE A 287 11.79 9.89 -23.26
CA ILE A 287 12.15 9.54 -21.89
C ILE A 287 13.63 9.80 -21.66
N TYR A 288 13.92 10.49 -20.57
CA TYR A 288 15.26 10.79 -20.11
C TYR A 288 15.44 10.35 -18.66
N THR A 289 16.67 10.00 -18.30
CA THR A 289 17.08 9.86 -16.92
C THR A 289 18.19 10.85 -16.60
N MET A 290 18.24 11.30 -15.36
CA MET A 290 19.22 12.22 -14.83
C MET A 290 19.79 11.68 -13.52
N ASP A 291 21.10 11.65 -13.41
CA ASP A 291 21.80 11.33 -12.18
C ASP A 291 21.82 12.56 -11.24
N LEU A 292 21.35 12.40 -10.01
CA LEU A 292 21.17 13.52 -9.08
C LEU A 292 22.50 14.07 -8.54
N ARG A 293 23.55 13.26 -8.51
CA ARG A 293 24.87 13.66 -8.00
C ARG A 293 25.69 14.39 -9.06
N THR A 294 25.75 13.82 -10.26
CA THR A 294 26.57 14.32 -11.37
C THR A 294 25.83 15.28 -12.30
N ARG A 295 24.49 15.34 -12.19
CA ARG A 295 23.60 16.05 -13.12
C ARG A 295 23.69 15.54 -14.57
N ALA A 296 24.31 14.38 -14.79
CA ALA A 296 24.41 13.78 -16.11
C ALA A 296 23.04 13.33 -16.61
N VAL A 297 22.69 13.72 -17.83
CA VAL A 297 21.40 13.41 -18.47
C VAL A 297 21.62 12.39 -19.59
N LYS A 298 20.81 11.33 -19.61
CA LYS A 298 20.80 10.29 -20.64
C LYS A 298 19.40 10.16 -21.24
N ARG A 299 19.31 10.25 -22.57
CA ARG A 299 18.10 9.92 -23.35
C ARG A 299 17.96 8.40 -23.45
N LEU A 300 16.78 7.86 -23.11
CA LEU A 300 16.49 6.42 -23.12
C LEU A 300 15.72 5.99 -24.37
N THR A 301 14.84 6.84 -24.89
CA THR A 301 14.05 6.54 -26.09
C THR A 301 14.44 7.44 -27.26
N ARG A 302 14.33 6.92 -28.48
CA ARG A 302 14.64 7.62 -29.74
C ARG A 302 13.65 7.18 -30.80
N HIS A 303 12.47 7.79 -30.82
CA HIS A 303 11.39 7.46 -31.72
C HIS A 303 10.56 8.71 -32.07
N SER A 304 9.91 8.73 -33.23
CA SER A 304 9.00 9.82 -33.61
C SER A 304 7.65 9.81 -32.86
N ALA A 305 7.51 8.93 -31.88
CA ALA A 305 6.30 8.73 -31.10
C ALA A 305 6.43 9.48 -29.78
N ILE A 306 5.30 9.82 -29.18
CA ILE A 306 5.24 10.49 -27.88
C ILE A 306 5.41 9.45 -26.77
N ASP A 307 6.59 9.43 -26.14
CA ASP A 307 6.93 8.54 -25.03
C ASP A 307 6.87 9.30 -23.68
N THR A 308 5.94 8.91 -22.79
CA THR A 308 5.71 9.63 -21.51
C THR A 308 5.43 8.72 -20.31
N SER A 309 5.36 9.35 -19.12
CA SER A 309 5.04 8.73 -17.82
C SER A 309 5.86 7.48 -17.49
N PRO A 310 7.20 7.56 -17.55
CA PRO A 310 8.06 6.43 -17.24
C PRO A 310 8.02 6.05 -15.76
N TYR A 311 8.15 4.76 -15.46
CA TYR A 311 8.22 4.21 -14.10
C TYR A 311 9.17 3.00 -14.06
N TYR A 312 10.11 2.97 -13.12
CA TYR A 312 11.04 1.84 -12.95
C TYR A 312 10.38 0.64 -12.26
N SER A 313 10.70 -0.58 -12.69
CA SER A 313 10.42 -1.75 -11.86
C SER A 313 11.13 -1.65 -10.50
N PRO A 314 10.61 -2.28 -9.42
CA PRO A 314 11.22 -2.20 -8.09
C PRO A 314 12.68 -2.68 -8.04
N ASP A 315 13.05 -3.61 -8.93
CA ASP A 315 14.41 -4.12 -9.07
C ASP A 315 15.32 -3.24 -9.96
N ALA A 316 14.81 -2.10 -10.43
CA ALA A 316 15.46 -1.13 -11.32
C ALA A 316 15.92 -1.69 -12.68
N LYS A 317 15.50 -2.90 -13.08
CA LYS A 317 15.95 -3.52 -14.35
C LYS A 317 15.11 -3.13 -15.56
N LYS A 318 13.86 -2.74 -15.35
CA LYS A 318 12.90 -2.43 -16.40
C LYS A 318 12.28 -1.06 -16.17
N ILE A 319 11.74 -0.50 -17.25
CA ILE A 319 10.94 0.73 -17.22
C ILE A 319 9.65 0.45 -17.99
N VAL A 320 8.52 0.71 -17.35
CA VAL A 320 7.22 0.81 -18.03
C VAL A 320 6.94 2.28 -18.37
N PHE A 321 6.32 2.52 -19.51
CA PHE A 321 5.94 3.85 -19.98
C PHE A 321 4.78 3.73 -20.97
N ASN A 322 4.14 4.85 -21.33
CA ASN A 322 3.15 4.87 -22.40
C ASN A 322 3.69 5.53 -23.67
N SER A 323 3.29 5.01 -24.82
CA SER A 323 3.71 5.48 -26.14
C SER A 323 2.58 5.34 -27.16
N ASP A 324 2.52 6.25 -28.14
CA ASP A 324 1.60 6.18 -29.28
C ASP A 324 2.21 5.53 -30.53
N ARG A 325 3.39 4.90 -30.42
CA ARG A 325 4.11 4.26 -31.55
C ARG A 325 3.35 3.17 -32.32
N SER A 326 2.22 2.70 -31.81
CA SER A 326 1.31 1.76 -32.51
C SER A 326 -0.01 2.43 -32.92
N GLY A 327 0.00 3.73 -33.16
CA GLY A 327 -1.14 4.54 -33.62
C GLY A 327 -2.01 5.11 -32.50
N ALA A 328 -2.21 4.36 -31.41
CA ALA A 328 -2.87 4.84 -30.20
C ALA A 328 -1.95 4.71 -28.98
N GLN A 329 -2.22 5.51 -27.93
CA GLN A 329 -1.47 5.46 -26.67
C GLN A 329 -1.63 4.09 -25.98
N GLN A 330 -0.52 3.39 -25.78
CA GLN A 330 -0.44 2.05 -25.19
C GLN A 330 0.73 1.98 -24.21
N LEU A 331 0.72 0.99 -23.33
CA LEU A 331 1.85 0.69 -22.43
C LEU A 331 2.92 -0.16 -23.11
N TYR A 332 4.17 0.20 -22.83
CA TYR A 332 5.38 -0.46 -23.28
C TYR A 332 6.32 -0.72 -22.12
N LEU A 333 7.17 -1.71 -22.31
CA LEU A 333 8.25 -2.07 -21.40
C LEU A 333 9.59 -1.99 -22.13
N MET A 334 10.62 -1.51 -21.44
CA MET A 334 12.01 -1.54 -21.91
C MET A 334 12.96 -1.92 -20.78
N ASN A 335 14.20 -2.26 -21.12
CA ASN A 335 15.30 -2.35 -20.15
C ASN A 335 15.62 -0.95 -19.59
N ALA A 336 16.18 -0.89 -18.39
CA ALA A 336 16.58 0.37 -17.75
C ALA A 336 17.62 1.18 -18.57
N ASP A 337 18.32 0.54 -19.50
CA ASP A 337 19.26 1.19 -20.41
C ASP A 337 18.62 1.81 -21.66
N GLY A 338 17.32 1.55 -21.90
CA GLY A 338 16.54 1.99 -23.07
C GLY A 338 16.31 0.92 -24.13
N SER A 339 16.94 -0.25 -24.02
CA SER A 339 16.86 -1.32 -25.02
C SER A 339 15.63 -2.23 -24.86
N SER A 340 15.40 -3.10 -25.85
CA SER A 340 14.35 -4.14 -25.81
C SER A 340 12.93 -3.62 -25.59
N VAL A 341 12.58 -2.53 -26.26
CA VAL A 341 11.23 -1.94 -26.15
C VAL A 341 10.19 -2.90 -26.73
N ARG A 342 9.14 -3.21 -25.96
CA ARG A 342 8.02 -4.05 -26.39
C ARG A 342 6.69 -3.57 -25.83
N ARG A 343 5.61 -3.74 -26.59
CA ARG A 343 4.25 -3.43 -26.15
C ARG A 343 3.76 -4.48 -25.16
N ILE A 344 3.03 -4.05 -24.12
CA ILE A 344 2.44 -4.97 -23.11
C ILE A 344 0.92 -4.84 -22.98
N SER A 345 0.30 -3.83 -23.55
CA SER A 345 -1.17 -3.66 -23.50
C SER A 345 -1.78 -3.91 -24.88
N PHE A 346 -2.81 -4.75 -24.95
CA PHE A 346 -3.41 -5.18 -26.23
C PHE A 346 -4.94 -5.06 -26.28
N GLY A 347 -5.57 -4.64 -25.17
CA GLY A 347 -7.01 -4.42 -25.13
C GLY A 347 -7.46 -3.15 -25.87
N LYS A 348 -8.78 -2.98 -25.96
CA LYS A 348 -9.39 -1.80 -26.60
C LYS A 348 -9.28 -0.56 -25.72
N GLY A 349 -8.89 0.56 -26.31
CA GLY A 349 -8.80 1.87 -25.64
C GLY A 349 -7.37 2.41 -25.60
N ARG A 350 -7.19 3.53 -24.89
CA ARG A 350 -5.88 4.13 -24.61
C ARG A 350 -5.42 3.75 -23.21
N TYR A 351 -4.13 3.52 -23.02
CA TYR A 351 -3.54 3.18 -21.74
C TYR A 351 -2.46 4.21 -21.37
N ALA A 352 -2.51 4.72 -20.14
CA ALA A 352 -1.69 5.82 -19.67
C ALA A 352 -1.24 5.60 -18.22
N THR A 353 -0.33 6.48 -17.76
CA THR A 353 0.08 6.64 -16.36
C THR A 353 0.44 5.33 -15.63
N PRO A 354 1.28 4.46 -16.22
CA PRO A 354 1.61 3.20 -15.59
C PRO A 354 2.41 3.40 -14.29
N VAL A 355 2.13 2.55 -13.30
CA VAL A 355 2.86 2.50 -12.02
C VAL A 355 3.11 1.04 -11.61
N TRP A 356 4.37 0.72 -11.32
CA TRP A 356 4.73 -0.63 -10.89
C TRP A 356 4.35 -0.87 -9.43
N SER A 357 3.81 -2.04 -9.14
CA SER A 357 3.61 -2.53 -7.78
C SER A 357 4.97 -2.65 -7.07
N PRO A 358 5.11 -2.24 -5.80
CA PRO A 358 6.32 -2.49 -5.02
C PRO A 358 6.71 -3.97 -4.92
N ARG A 359 5.76 -4.90 -5.13
CA ARG A 359 6.00 -6.35 -5.19
C ARG A 359 6.62 -6.82 -6.51
N GLY A 360 6.58 -5.99 -7.56
CA GLY A 360 7.12 -6.30 -8.88
C GLY A 360 6.20 -7.14 -9.78
N ASP A 361 5.10 -7.67 -9.23
CA ASP A 361 4.19 -8.63 -9.86
C ASP A 361 3.14 -8.00 -10.78
N LEU A 362 2.82 -6.72 -10.58
CA LEU A 362 1.75 -6.01 -11.28
C LEU A 362 2.15 -4.60 -11.69
N ILE A 363 1.47 -4.10 -12.72
CA ILE A 363 1.49 -2.72 -13.20
C ILE A 363 0.06 -2.20 -13.15
N ALA A 364 -0.19 -1.15 -12.35
CA ALA A 364 -1.44 -0.41 -12.43
C ALA A 364 -1.36 0.67 -13.50
N PHE A 365 -2.50 1.05 -14.08
CA PHE A 365 -2.57 2.01 -15.17
C PHE A 365 -3.93 2.69 -15.22
N THR A 366 -3.98 3.84 -15.90
CA THR A 366 -5.24 4.44 -16.35
C THR A 366 -5.59 3.93 -17.73
N LYS A 367 -6.85 3.54 -17.95
CA LYS A 367 -7.38 3.18 -19.26
C LYS A 367 -8.53 4.09 -19.64
N ILE A 368 -8.55 4.51 -20.89
CA ILE A 368 -9.60 5.38 -21.46
C ILE A 368 -10.28 4.60 -22.58
N SER A 369 -11.56 4.30 -22.39
CA SER A 369 -12.34 3.51 -23.36
C SER A 369 -13.81 3.87 -23.28
N GLY A 370 -14.46 4.05 -24.43
CA GLY A 370 -15.90 4.37 -24.50
C GLY A 370 -16.30 5.65 -23.74
N GLY A 371 -15.43 6.66 -23.71
CA GLY A 371 -15.68 7.93 -22.98
C GLY A 371 -15.60 7.83 -21.46
N ARG A 372 -15.08 6.72 -20.92
CA ARG A 372 -14.89 6.50 -19.48
C ARG A 372 -13.42 6.24 -19.18
N PHE A 373 -13.06 6.51 -17.92
CA PHE A 373 -11.74 6.25 -17.39
C PHE A 373 -11.82 5.07 -16.43
N PHE A 374 -10.73 4.32 -16.34
CA PHE A 374 -10.62 3.14 -15.50
C PHE A 374 -9.25 3.11 -14.83
N ILE A 375 -9.20 2.64 -13.59
CA ILE A 375 -7.98 2.16 -12.97
C ILE A 375 -7.93 0.66 -13.19
N GLY A 376 -6.87 0.17 -13.83
CA GLY A 376 -6.66 -1.26 -14.07
C GLY A 376 -5.29 -1.73 -13.61
N VAL A 377 -5.12 -3.05 -13.56
CA VAL A 377 -3.87 -3.75 -13.27
C VAL A 377 -3.62 -4.85 -14.30
N MET A 378 -2.36 -5.12 -14.61
CA MET A 378 -1.91 -6.23 -15.46
C MET A 378 -0.55 -6.74 -14.99
N ALA A 379 -0.19 -7.97 -15.37
CA ALA A 379 1.16 -8.48 -15.16
C ALA A 379 2.17 -7.75 -16.09
N PRO A 380 3.47 -7.72 -15.75
CA PRO A 380 4.50 -7.08 -16.58
C PRO A 380 4.68 -7.63 -18.00
N ASP A 381 4.16 -8.83 -18.27
CA ASP A 381 4.11 -9.43 -19.60
C ASP A 381 2.87 -9.01 -20.41
N GLY A 382 1.93 -8.29 -19.79
CA GLY A 382 0.66 -7.86 -20.36
C GLY A 382 -0.53 -8.76 -20.07
N GLY A 383 -0.30 -9.90 -19.41
CA GLY A 383 -1.35 -10.86 -19.06
C GLY A 383 -2.25 -10.39 -17.90
N GLY A 384 -3.42 -11.02 -17.77
CA GLY A 384 -4.27 -10.89 -16.60
C GLY A 384 -4.86 -9.49 -16.37
N GLU A 385 -5.11 -8.73 -17.43
CA GLU A 385 -5.72 -7.39 -17.32
C GLU A 385 -7.04 -7.43 -16.52
N ARG A 386 -7.12 -6.59 -15.48
CA ARG A 386 -8.31 -6.39 -14.64
C ARG A 386 -8.57 -4.90 -14.45
N LEU A 387 -9.84 -4.50 -14.53
CA LEU A 387 -10.27 -3.15 -14.20
C LEU A 387 -10.84 -3.15 -12.77
N LEU A 388 -10.35 -2.26 -11.93
CA LEU A 388 -10.66 -2.21 -10.49
C LEU A 388 -11.65 -1.10 -10.16
N ALA A 389 -11.51 0.06 -10.79
CA ALA A 389 -12.40 1.19 -10.59
C ALA A 389 -12.67 1.90 -11.92
N ASP A 390 -13.78 2.61 -11.99
CA ASP A 390 -14.17 3.41 -13.15
C ASP A 390 -14.83 4.74 -12.75
N GLY A 391 -14.99 5.62 -13.73
CA GLY A 391 -15.67 6.89 -13.56
C GLY A 391 -15.63 7.80 -14.78
N PHE A 392 -16.13 9.02 -14.62
CA PHE A 392 -16.04 10.08 -15.64
C PHE A 392 -14.59 10.48 -15.90
N LEU A 393 -13.83 10.70 -14.83
CA LEU A 393 -12.38 10.84 -14.86
C LEU A 393 -11.84 10.16 -13.58
N VAL A 394 -11.03 9.12 -13.75
CA VAL A 394 -10.31 8.42 -12.68
C VAL A 394 -8.88 8.17 -13.13
N GLU A 395 -7.90 8.78 -12.45
CA GLU A 395 -6.51 8.78 -12.92
C GLU A 395 -5.49 8.81 -11.78
N ALA A 396 -4.21 8.81 -12.18
CA ALA A 396 -3.04 8.86 -11.33
C ALA A 396 -3.02 7.79 -10.22
N PRO A 397 -3.07 6.50 -10.57
CA PRO A 397 -2.94 5.44 -9.56
C PRO A 397 -1.58 5.52 -8.86
N THR A 398 -1.56 5.22 -7.57
CA THR A 398 -0.37 5.04 -6.74
C THR A 398 -0.56 3.86 -5.79
N TRP A 399 0.48 3.06 -5.61
CA TRP A 399 0.46 1.89 -4.73
C TRP A 399 0.82 2.25 -3.30
N SER A 400 0.11 1.67 -2.34
CA SER A 400 0.62 1.45 -0.98
C SER A 400 1.97 0.70 -1.00
N PRO A 401 2.86 0.92 -0.03
CA PRO A 401 4.21 0.33 -0.06
C PRO A 401 4.24 -1.19 0.02
N ASN A 402 3.19 -1.81 0.54
CA ASN A 402 3.06 -3.25 0.54
C ASN A 402 2.45 -3.81 -0.75
N GLY A 403 2.02 -2.99 -1.71
CA GLY A 403 1.41 -3.39 -2.99
C GLY A 403 -0.01 -3.96 -2.90
N ARG A 404 -0.73 -3.78 -1.79
CA ARG A 404 -2.07 -4.33 -1.58
C ARG A 404 -3.19 -3.38 -2.03
N VAL A 405 -3.01 -2.10 -1.77
CA VAL A 405 -3.99 -1.04 -1.98
C VAL A 405 -3.50 -0.04 -3.01
N LEU A 406 -4.39 0.42 -3.87
CA LEU A 406 -4.18 1.53 -4.78
C LEU A 406 -4.93 2.77 -4.28
N MET A 407 -4.35 3.95 -4.46
CA MET A 407 -5.04 5.23 -4.34
C MET A 407 -5.03 5.94 -5.70
N PHE A 408 -6.08 6.68 -6.00
CA PHE A 408 -6.26 7.44 -7.24
C PHE A 408 -7.18 8.63 -6.96
N PHE A 409 -7.31 9.55 -7.92
CA PHE A 409 -8.33 10.60 -7.82
C PHE A 409 -9.49 10.34 -8.77
N ARG A 410 -10.67 10.82 -8.40
CA ARG A 410 -11.87 10.84 -9.22
C ARG A 410 -12.40 12.26 -9.33
N GLU A 411 -12.72 12.69 -10.54
CA GLU A 411 -13.41 13.95 -10.80
C GLU A 411 -14.85 13.69 -11.28
N THR A 412 -15.80 14.44 -10.73
CA THR A 412 -17.19 14.38 -11.17
C THR A 412 -17.39 15.16 -12.48
N PRO A 413 -18.35 14.76 -13.34
CA PRO A 413 -18.78 15.61 -14.44
C PRO A 413 -19.18 17.01 -13.95
N LEU A 414 -19.09 18.00 -14.84
CA LEU A 414 -19.57 19.34 -14.55
C LEU A 414 -21.07 19.31 -14.22
N ALA A 415 -21.43 19.59 -12.97
CA ALA A 415 -22.82 19.68 -12.55
C ALA A 415 -23.41 21.04 -12.91
N LYS A 416 -24.69 21.09 -13.32
CA LYS A 416 -25.43 22.35 -13.59
C LYS A 416 -25.42 23.32 -12.40
N LYS A 417 -25.23 22.82 -11.19
CA LYS A 417 -24.97 23.56 -9.95
C LYS A 417 -23.86 22.83 -9.19
N GLY A 418 -22.72 23.47 -8.91
CA GLY A 418 -21.71 22.94 -7.98
C GLY A 418 -20.30 22.68 -8.54
N GLY A 419 -20.01 23.00 -9.81
CA GLY A 419 -18.67 22.83 -10.41
C GLY A 419 -18.19 21.38 -10.43
N LYS A 420 -16.99 21.14 -10.96
CA LYS A 420 -16.30 19.86 -10.82
C LYS A 420 -15.80 19.66 -9.39
N ARG A 421 -15.90 18.43 -8.90
CA ARG A 421 -15.36 18.01 -7.61
C ARG A 421 -14.33 16.93 -7.84
N THR A 422 -13.16 17.10 -7.23
CA THR A 422 -12.06 16.14 -7.33
C THR A 422 -11.73 15.59 -5.95
N ARG A 423 -11.76 14.26 -5.78
CA ARG A 423 -11.57 13.57 -4.50
C ARG A 423 -10.63 12.38 -4.66
N LEU A 424 -9.94 12.04 -3.58
CA LEU A 424 -9.11 10.84 -3.51
C LEU A 424 -9.94 9.62 -3.11
N TYR A 425 -9.62 8.48 -3.71
CA TYR A 425 -10.21 7.19 -3.41
C TYR A 425 -9.11 6.14 -3.28
N SER A 426 -9.32 5.18 -2.39
CA SER A 426 -8.52 3.97 -2.29
C SER A 426 -9.34 2.73 -2.66
N ILE A 427 -8.68 1.70 -3.16
CA ILE A 427 -9.29 0.41 -3.49
C ILE A 427 -8.30 -0.73 -3.26
N ASP A 428 -8.79 -1.87 -2.77
CA ASP A 428 -7.99 -3.09 -2.62
C ASP A 428 -7.75 -3.75 -3.99
N LEU A 429 -6.65 -4.49 -4.13
CA LEU A 429 -6.29 -5.21 -5.35
C LEU A 429 -7.35 -6.21 -5.83
N THR A 430 -8.20 -6.71 -4.92
CA THR A 430 -9.36 -7.55 -5.27
C THR A 430 -10.42 -6.82 -6.08
N GLY A 431 -10.40 -5.47 -6.11
CA GLY A 431 -11.44 -4.62 -6.69
C GLY A 431 -12.59 -4.36 -5.71
N GLN A 432 -12.41 -4.65 -4.42
CA GLN A 432 -13.38 -4.41 -3.37
C GLN A 432 -12.87 -3.35 -2.38
N ASN A 433 -13.71 -3.01 -1.39
CA ASN A 433 -13.37 -2.04 -0.34
C ASN A 433 -12.94 -0.68 -0.90
N GLU A 434 -13.61 -0.20 -1.97
CA GLU A 434 -13.40 1.16 -2.45
C GLU A 434 -13.88 2.16 -1.39
N ARG A 435 -13.01 3.12 -1.03
CA ARG A 435 -13.31 4.15 -0.02
C ARG A 435 -12.85 5.51 -0.49
N GLN A 436 -13.64 6.53 -0.19
CA GLN A 436 -13.19 7.91 -0.35
C GLN A 436 -12.23 8.26 0.80
N ILE A 437 -11.11 8.90 0.47
CA ILE A 437 -10.22 9.51 1.47
C ILE A 437 -10.68 10.94 1.70
N VAL A 438 -10.96 11.28 2.96
CA VAL A 438 -11.48 12.61 3.32
C VAL A 438 -10.34 13.61 3.34
N THR A 439 -10.46 14.66 2.53
CA THR A 439 -9.51 15.77 2.44
C THR A 439 -10.22 17.10 2.74
N PRO A 440 -9.53 18.11 3.31
CA PRO A 440 -10.15 19.41 3.62
C PRO A 440 -10.69 20.17 2.40
N MET A 441 -10.15 19.87 1.22
CA MET A 441 -10.54 20.47 -0.06
C MET A 441 -10.47 19.44 -1.19
N ASP A 442 -10.70 19.88 -2.42
CA ASP A 442 -10.55 18.99 -3.58
C ASP A 442 -9.10 18.52 -3.68
N ALA A 443 -8.91 17.29 -4.15
CA ALA A 443 -7.63 16.60 -4.03
C ALA A 443 -7.40 15.69 -5.24
N SER A 444 -6.27 15.90 -5.92
CA SER A 444 -5.86 15.20 -7.15
C SER A 444 -4.41 14.71 -7.06
N ASP A 445 -3.98 13.93 -8.06
CA ASP A 445 -2.61 13.47 -8.24
C ASP A 445 -1.93 12.88 -6.99
N PRO A 446 -2.54 11.89 -6.30
CA PRO A 446 -1.94 11.33 -5.09
C PRO A 446 -0.62 10.60 -5.40
N ALA A 447 0.28 10.61 -4.42
CA ALA A 447 1.44 9.75 -4.35
C ALA A 447 1.54 9.19 -2.93
N TRP A 448 1.62 7.87 -2.83
CA TRP A 448 1.74 7.16 -1.56
C TRP A 448 3.21 7.06 -1.17
N SER A 449 3.54 7.36 0.09
CA SER A 449 4.91 7.25 0.59
C SER A 449 5.32 5.79 0.81
N PRO A 450 6.64 5.50 0.82
CA PRO A 450 7.19 4.38 1.58
C PRO A 450 6.78 4.44 3.07
N LEU A 451 7.07 3.37 3.81
CA LEU A 451 6.97 3.41 5.27
C LEU A 451 7.86 4.52 5.83
N ILE A 452 7.40 5.19 6.90
CA ILE A 452 8.18 6.24 7.56
C ILE A 452 9.38 5.58 8.27
N PRO A 453 10.63 6.06 8.03
CA PRO A 453 11.84 5.50 8.64
C PRO A 453 11.89 5.53 10.17
#